data_AF-A0AA38KPI4-F1
#
_entry.id   AF-A0AA38KPI4-F1
#
_cell.length_a   1.000
_cell.length_b   1.000
_cell.length_c   1.000
_cell.angle_alpha   90.00
_cell.angle_beta   90.00
_cell.angle_gamma   90.00
#
_symmetry.space_group_name_H-M   'P 1'
#
loop_
_entity.id
_entity.type
_entity.pdbx_description
1 polymer ?
#
loop_
_entity_poly.entity_id
_entity_poly.type
_entity_poly.pdbx_seq_one_letter_code
_entity_poly.pdbx_strand_id
1 'polypeptide(L)' 'VIKKHVLALPDFAKVLQADCDASRTTIGAMLSQEGRAIAYFSMKWNEAKQEYSAYDK' A
#
# COMPACT_ATOMS: atom_id res chain seq x y z
N VAL A 1 -11.36 -1.14 18.91
CA VAL A 1 -10.12 -1.89 19.19
C VAL A 1 -9.17 -1.67 18.02
N ILE A 2 -8.04 -0.99 18.21
CA ILE A 2 -7.05 -0.83 17.14
C ILE A 2 -6.27 -2.15 17.05
N LYS A 3 -6.48 -2.92 15.98
CA LYS A 3 -5.79 -4.19 15.75
C LYS A 3 -4.36 -3.88 15.30
N LYS A 4 -3.37 -4.14 16.16
CA LYS A 4 -1.95 -3.97 15.82
C LYS A 4 -1.47 -5.23 15.11
N HIS A 5 -1.18 -5.14 13.81
CA HIS A 5 -0.61 -6.24 13.04
C HIS A 5 0.90 -6.32 13.25
N VAL A 6 1.42 -7.54 13.43
CA VAL A 6 2.86 -7.79 13.50
C VAL A 6 3.38 -7.86 12.07
N LEU A 7 4.38 -7.03 11.76
CA LEU A 7 5.06 -7.05 10.48
C LEU A 7 6.19 -8.09 10.51
N ALA A 8 6.31 -8.85 9.43
CA ALA A 8 7.44 -9.74 9.22
C ALA A 8 8.61 -8.99 8.55
N LEU A 9 9.83 -9.46 8.80
CA LEU A 9 11.00 -8.96 8.08
C LEU A 9 10.96 -9.44 6.63
N PRO A 10 11.36 -8.60 5.66
CA PRO A 10 11.39 -8.99 4.24
C PRO A 10 12.44 -10.07 4.01
N ASP A 11 12.05 -11.09 3.25
CA ASP A 11 12.96 -12.07 2.67
C ASP A 11 13.18 -11.72 1.19
N PHE A 12 14.34 -11.20 0.86
CA PHE A 12 14.66 -10.77 -0.51
C PHE A 12 14.85 -11.93 -1.50
N ALA A 13 14.87 -13.18 -1.03
CA ALA A 13 14.85 -14.37 -1.90
C ALA A 13 13.44 -14.76 -2.35
N LYS A 14 12.39 -14.20 -1.74
CA LYS A 14 10.98 -14.52 -2.03
C LYS A 14 10.28 -13.40 -2.79
N VAL A 15 9.23 -13.78 -3.53
CA VAL A 15 8.38 -12.81 -4.23
C VAL A 15 7.66 -11.92 -3.21
N LEU A 16 7.69 -10.62 -3.48
CA LEU A 16 6.90 -9.61 -2.77
C LEU A 16 5.59 -9.39 -3.52
N GLN A 17 4.47 -9.49 -2.82
CA GLN A 17 3.16 -9.15 -3.35
C GLN A 17 2.76 -7.77 -2.83
N ALA A 18 2.38 -6.88 -3.75
CA ALA A 18 1.88 -5.55 -3.42
C ALA A 18 0.39 -5.51 -3.73
N ASP A 19 -0.42 -5.32 -2.69
CA ASP A 19 -1.86 -5.08 -2.82
C ASP A 19 -2.12 -3.60 -2.56
N CYS A 20 -2.76 -2.92 -3.51
CA CYS A 20 -3.01 -1.48 -3.45
C CYS A 20 -4.51 -1.18 -3.54
N ASP A 21 -4.93 -0.15 -2.82
CA ASP A 21 -6.27 0.44 -2.95
C ASP A 21 -6.13 1.97 -3.02
N ALA A 22 -6.95 2.60 -3.85
CA ALA A 22 -6.89 4.02 -4.12
C ALA A 22 -8.27 4.67 -4.07
N SER A 23 -8.31 5.85 -3.47
CA SER A 23 -9.44 6.76 -3.51
C SER A 23 -9.08 7.99 -4.33
N ARG A 24 -10.04 8.91 -4.54
CA ARG A 24 -9.77 10.19 -5.21
C ARG A 24 -8.67 10.99 -4.51
N THR A 25 -8.50 10.85 -3.20
CA THR A 25 -7.65 11.74 -2.38
C THR A 25 -6.45 11.04 -1.76
N THR A 26 -6.43 9.71 -1.72
CA THR A 26 -5.37 8.92 -1.09
C THR A 26 -5.11 7.63 -1.85
N ILE A 27 -3.90 7.10 -1.71
CA ILE A 27 -3.57 5.73 -2.09
C ILE A 27 -2.94 5.02 -0.89
N GLY A 28 -3.31 3.76 -0.71
CA GLY A 28 -2.76 2.85 0.28
C GLY A 28 -2.24 1.59 -0.38
N ALA A 29 -1.18 1.03 0.18
CA ALA A 29 -0.63 -0.24 -0.27
C ALA A 29 -0.15 -1.08 0.92
N MET A 30 -0.22 -2.40 0.75
CA MET A 30 0.36 -3.38 1.65
C MET A 30 1.33 -4.24 0.86
N LEU A 31 2.54 -4.39 1.40
CA LEU A 31 3.51 -5.35 0.92
C LEU A 31 3.39 -6.63 1.75
N SER A 32 3.33 -7.78 1.11
CA SER A 32 3.22 -9.07 1.77
C SER A 32 4.07 -10.17 1.12
N GLN A 33 4.40 -11.19 1.90
CA GLN A 33 5.02 -12.43 1.43
C GLN A 33 4.31 -13.60 2.07
N GLU A 34 3.88 -14.58 1.27
CA GLU A 34 3.22 -15.80 1.76
C GLU A 34 2.05 -15.50 2.72
N GLY A 35 1.29 -14.44 2.43
CA GLY A 35 0.14 -14.00 3.26
C GLY A 35 0.51 -13.25 4.55
N ARG A 36 1.79 -12.91 4.76
CA ARG A 36 2.27 -12.11 5.92
C ARG A 36 2.61 -10.70 5.49
N ALA A 37 2.09 -9.70 6.20
CA ALA A 37 2.40 -8.30 5.95
C ALA A 37 3.86 -7.96 6.31
N ILE A 38 4.53 -7.26 5.41
CA ILE A 38 5.91 -6.76 5.55
C ILE A 38 5.90 -5.26 5.86
N ALA A 39 5.10 -4.49 5.11
CA ALA A 39 5.01 -3.05 5.27
C ALA A 39 3.65 -2.52 4.80
N TYR A 40 3.26 -1.38 5.37
CA TYR A 40 2.12 -0.59 4.92
C TYR A 40 2.62 0.76 4.42
N PHE A 41 2.05 1.22 3.31
CA PHE A 41 2.29 2.53 2.75
C PHE A 41 0.97 3.25 2.58
N SER A 42 0.94 4.54 2.87
CA SER A 42 -0.18 5.41 2.53
C SER A 42 0.32 6.79 2.20
N MET A 43 -0.28 7.40 1.18
CA MET A 43 -0.01 8.78 0.82
C MET A 43 -1.30 9.48 0.42
N LYS A 44 -1.32 10.79 0.68
CA LYS A 44 -2.38 11.68 0.22
C LYS A 44 -1.97 12.33 -1.08
N TRP A 45 -2.88 12.40 -2.03
CA TRP A 45 -2.68 13.13 -3.28
C TRP A 45 -2.70 14.64 -3.02
N ASN A 46 -1.79 15.37 -3.67
CA ASN A 46 -1.88 16.82 -3.74
C ASN A 46 -3.02 17.23 -4.68
N GLU A 47 -3.42 18.50 -4.65
CA GLU A 47 -4.57 19.01 -5.42
C GLU A 47 -4.43 18.72 -6.92
N ALA A 48 -3.24 18.92 -7.48
CA ALA A 48 -2.98 18.64 -8.90
C ALA A 48 -3.22 17.17 -9.27
N LYS A 49 -2.74 16.22 -8.45
CA LYS A 49 -2.92 14.78 -8.70
C LYS A 49 -4.36 14.31 -8.47
N GLN A 50 -5.17 15.04 -7.71
CA GLN A 50 -6.58 14.67 -7.51
C GLN A 50 -7.42 14.88 -8.78
N GLU A 51 -6.98 15.74 -9.68
CA GLU A 51 -7.63 16.05 -10.96
C GLU A 51 -7.14 15.17 -12.14
N TYR A 52 -6.15 14.32 -11.91
CA TYR A 52 -5.70 13.36 -12.90
C TYR A 52 -6.77 12.31 -13.20
N SER A 53 -6.67 11.65 -14.35
CA SER A 53 -7.54 10.52 -14.65
C SER A 53 -7.28 9.38 -13.67
N ALA A 54 -8.22 8.44 -13.53
CA ALA A 54 -8.03 7.29 -12.63
C ALA A 54 -6.82 6.41 -13.00
N TYR A 55 -6.37 6.45 -14.26
CA TYR A 55 -5.21 5.69 -14.73
C TYR A 55 -3.88 6.43 -14.53
N ASP A 56 -3.93 7.77 -14.44
CA ASP A 56 -2.75 8.61 -14.23
C ASP A 56 -2.47 8.89 -12.74
N LYS A 57 -3.41 8.52 -11.86
CA LYS A 57 -3.22 8.50 -10.40
C LYS A 57 -2.47 7.26 -9.98
#